data_AF-A0A1V3XGL0-F1
#
_entry.id   AF-A0A1V3XGL0-F1
#
_cell.length_a   1.000
_cell.length_b   1.000
_cell.length_c   1.000
_cell.angle_alpha   90.00
_cell.angle_beta   90.00
_cell.angle_gamma   90.00
#
_symmetry.space_group_name_H-M   'P 1'
#
loop_
_entity.id
_entity.type
_entity.pdbx_description
1 polymer ?
#
loop_
_entity_poly.entity_id
_entity_poly.type
_entity_poly.pdbx_seq_one_letter_code
_entity_poly.pdbx_strand_id
1 'polypeptide(L)' 'MFHAMNTNKRSITLDLGSEDGRRLFLALAADADVVIENFSPRVMEHFGLTAEVLLKANPDSWSPACRPSD' A
#
# COMPACT_ATOMS: atom_id res chain seq x y z
N MET A 1 17.48 1.06 -17.20
CA MET A 1 17.20 0.84 -15.76
C MET A 1 15.75 0.40 -15.52
N PHE A 2 14.74 1.23 -15.81
CA PHE A 2 13.32 0.94 -15.47
C PHE A 2 12.79 -0.39 -16.02
N HIS A 3 12.94 -0.66 -17.32
CA HIS A 3 12.43 -1.88 -17.95
C HIS A 3 13.08 -3.16 -17.39
N ALA A 4 14.36 -3.12 -17.03
CA ALA A 4 15.07 -4.26 -16.49
C ALA A 4 14.60 -4.65 -15.06
N MET A 5 14.02 -3.71 -14.29
CA MET A 5 13.58 -3.94 -12.91
C MET A 5 12.06 -4.14 -12.76
N ASN A 6 11.29 -4.00 -13.85
CA ASN A 6 9.82 -4.02 -13.83
C ASN A 6 9.19 -4.98 -14.85
N THR A 7 9.98 -5.91 -15.40
CA THR A 7 9.44 -7.02 -16.19
C THR A 7 8.38 -7.80 -15.38
N ASN A 8 7.32 -8.26 -16.05
CA ASN A 8 6.18 -9.00 -15.48
C ASN A 8 5.29 -8.22 -14.49
N LYS A 9 5.44 -6.89 -14.38
CA LYS A 9 4.53 -6.04 -13.60
C LYS A 9 3.50 -5.37 -14.52
N ARG A 10 2.25 -5.29 -14.05
CA ARG A 10 1.23 -4.40 -14.63
C ARG A 10 1.38 -3.02 -13.98
N SER A 11 1.20 -1.96 -14.76
CA SER A 11 1.36 -0.57 -14.28
C SER A 11 0.04 0.17 -14.30
N ILE A 12 -0.18 1.01 -13.28
CA ILE A 12 -1.26 1.99 -13.19
C ILE A 12 -0.68 3.28 -12.62
N THR A 13 -1.25 4.42 -13.00
CA THR A 13 -0.91 5.72 -12.42
C THR A 13 -2.06 6.20 -11.55
N LEU A 14 -1.75 6.57 -10.31
CA LEU A 14 -2.70 7.14 -9.35
C LEU A 14 -2.10 8.44 -8.79
N ASP A 15 -2.94 9.47 -8.65
CA ASP A 15 -2.57 10.67 -7.92
C ASP A 15 -3.02 10.57 -6.45
N LEU A 16 -2.10 10.22 -5.56
CA LEU A 16 -2.37 10.10 -4.12
C LEU A 16 -2.64 11.45 -3.43
N GLY A 17 -2.36 12.59 -4.10
CA GLY A 17 -2.77 13.91 -3.62
C GLY A 17 -4.28 14.14 -3.72
N SER A 18 -4.97 13.42 -4.60
CA SER A 18 -6.42 13.46 -4.75
C SER A 18 -7.14 12.47 -3.83
N GLU A 19 -8.38 12.81 -3.43
CA GLU A 19 -9.22 11.90 -2.65
C GLU A 19 -9.52 10.61 -3.41
N ASP A 20 -9.86 10.73 -4.71
CA ASP A 20 -10.16 9.58 -5.55
C ASP A 20 -8.95 8.66 -5.75
N GLY A 21 -7.74 9.21 -5.91
CA GLY A 21 -6.53 8.40 -6.04
C GLY A 21 -6.23 7.61 -4.76
N ARG A 22 -6.42 8.21 -3.58
CA ARG A 22 -6.30 7.48 -2.30
C ARG A 22 -7.36 6.40 -2.16
N ARG A 23 -8.62 6.69 -2.52
CA ARG A 23 -9.71 5.71 -2.51
C ARG A 23 -9.43 4.51 -3.42
N LEU A 24 -8.95 4.77 -4.65
CA LEU A 24 -8.59 3.71 -5.59
C LEU A 24 -7.40 2.89 -5.11
N PHE A 25 -6.38 3.54 -4.53
CA PHE A 25 -5.26 2.84 -3.93
C PHE A 25 -5.69 1.90 -2.80
N LEU A 26 -6.56 2.37 -1.88
CA LEU A 26 -7.09 1.53 -0.80
C LEU A 26 -7.93 0.36 -1.32
N ALA A 27 -8.70 0.55 -2.41
CA ALA A 27 -9.44 -0.53 -3.04
C ALA A 27 -8.50 -1.61 -3.63
N LEU A 28 -7.36 -1.21 -4.20
CA LEU A 28 -6.34 -2.17 -4.66
C LEU A 28 -5.65 -2.86 -3.48
N ALA A 29 -5.35 -2.13 -2.40
CA ALA A 29 -4.72 -2.69 -1.21
C ALA A 29 -5.63 -3.70 -0.49
N ALA A 30 -6.95 -3.49 -0.51
CA ALA A 30 -7.94 -4.40 0.06
C ALA A 30 -7.93 -5.80 -0.59
N ASP A 31 -7.56 -5.89 -1.86
CA ASP A 31 -7.47 -7.14 -2.64
C ASP A 31 -6.02 -7.66 -2.75
N ALA A 32 -5.04 -6.91 -2.24
CA ALA A 32 -3.64 -7.28 -2.32
C ALA A 32 -3.22 -8.14 -1.12
N ASP A 33 -2.53 -9.25 -1.38
CA ASP A 33 -1.88 -10.04 -0.33
C ASP A 33 -0.69 -9.28 0.29
N VAL A 34 0.04 -8.51 -0.53
CA VAL A 34 1.26 -7.79 -0.12
C VAL A 34 1.29 -6.40 -0.74
N VAL A 35 1.54 -5.39 0.10
CA VAL A 35 1.86 -4.01 -0.32
C VAL A 35 3.33 -3.74 -0.02
N ILE A 36 4.08 -3.30 -1.03
CA ILE A 36 5.50 -2.94 -0.89
C ILE A 36 5.65 -1.46 -1.21
N GLU A 37 6.21 -0.71 -0.27
CA GLU A 37 6.58 0.70 -0.44
C GLU A 37 8.00 0.93 0.06
N ASN A 38 8.71 1.88 -0.55
CA ASN A 38 10.08 2.26 -0.20
C ASN A 38 10.26 3.77 -0.13
N PHE A 39 9.19 4.51 0.17
CA PHE A 39 9.27 5.94 0.37
C PHE A 39 9.97 6.27 1.69
N SER A 40 10.34 7.54 1.88
CA SER A 40 10.80 7.99 3.20
C SER A 40 9.68 7.87 4.23
N PRO A 41 9.97 7.62 5.53
CA PRO A 41 8.98 7.22 6.55
C PRO A 41 7.73 8.12 6.74
N ARG A 42 7.70 9.31 6.15
CA ARG A 42 6.63 10.31 6.33
C ARG A 42 5.77 10.51 5.08
N VAL A 43 6.13 9.90 3.95
CA VAL A 43 5.41 10.12 2.68
C VAL A 43 4.02 9.50 2.74
N MET A 44 3.92 8.25 3.19
CA MET A 44 2.63 7.56 3.31
C MET A 44 1.75 8.19 4.39
N GLU A 45 2.34 8.64 5.50
CA GLU A 45 1.64 9.40 6.55
C GLU A 45 1.04 10.70 6.01
N HIS A 46 1.76 11.44 5.15
CA HIS A 46 1.27 12.66 4.54
C HIS A 46 0.01 12.43 3.67
N PHE A 47 -0.09 11.26 3.03
CA PHE A 47 -1.28 10.85 2.29
C PHE A 47 -2.37 10.23 3.17
N GLY A 48 -2.15 10.10 4.49
CA GLY A 48 -3.06 9.41 5.40
C GLY A 48 -3.14 7.90 5.16
N LEU A 49 -2.12 7.31 4.53
CA LEU A 49 -2.04 5.89 4.15
C LEU A 49 -1.06 5.15 5.07
N THR A 50 -1.27 5.24 6.38
CA THR A 50 -0.39 4.60 7.37
C THR A 50 -0.51 3.07 7.32
N ALA A 51 0.43 2.36 7.94
CA ALA A 51 0.38 0.91 8.06
C ALA A 51 -0.93 0.43 8.71
N GLU A 52 -1.42 1.14 9.73
CA GLU A 52 -2.70 0.82 10.38
C GLU A 52 -3.89 0.98 9.44
N VAL A 53 -3.86 1.97 8.54
CA VAL A 53 -4.91 2.17 7.53
C VAL A 53 -4.89 1.02 6.52
N LEU A 54 -3.71 0.61 6.06
CA LEU A 54 -3.55 -0.51 5.12
C LEU A 54 -4.01 -1.84 5.73
N LEU A 55 -3.61 -2.13 6.97
CA LEU A 55 -4.00 -3.35 7.67
C LEU A 55 -5.51 -3.40 7.94
N LYS A 56 -6.16 -2.25 8.14
CA LYS A 56 -7.63 -2.18 8.24
C LYS A 56 -8.32 -2.38 6.90
N ALA A 57 -7.68 -2.02 5.78
CA ALA A 57 -8.24 -2.18 4.45
C ALA A 57 -8.25 -3.65 3.99
N ASN A 58 -7.29 -4.46 4.45
CA ASN A 58 -7.27 -5.91 4.25
C ASN A 58 -6.99 -6.64 5.58
N PRO A 59 -8.02 -6.94 6.39
CA PRO A 59 -7.83 -7.64 7.67
C PRO A 59 -7.37 -9.09 7.53
N ASP A 60 -7.66 -9.73 6.39
CA ASP A 60 -7.42 -11.16 6.18
C ASP A 60 -5.98 -11.46 5.74
N SER A 61 -5.28 -10.50 5.15
CA SER A 61 -3.86 -10.64 4.79
C SER A 61 -2.93 -10.69 6.00
N TRP A 62 -3.42 -10.29 7.18
CA TRP A 62 -2.65 -10.23 8.41
C TRP A 62 -3.29 -11.06 9.52
N SER A 63 -2.66 -12.18 9.87
CA SER A 63 -3.08 -12.96 11.04
C SER A 63 -2.70 -12.23 12.34
N PRO A 64 -3.62 -12.12 13.34
CA PRO A 64 -3.31 -11.53 14.64
C PRO A 64 -2.15 -12.22 15.39
N ALA A 65 -1.79 -13.44 15.00
CA ALA A 65 -0.65 -14.18 15.55
C ALA A 65 0.73 -13.58 15.20
N CYS A 66 0.81 -12.69 14.21
CA CYS A 66 2.07 -12.08 13.77
C CYS A 66 2.39 -10.72 14.42
N ARG A 67 1.60 -10.24 15.38
CA ARG A 67 1.88 -8.98 16.07
C ARG A 67 3.24 -9.08 16.78
N PRO A 68 4.22 -8.19 16.51
CA PRO A 68 5.40 -8.09 17.34
C PRO A 68 4.93 -7.79 18.75
N SER A 69 5.31 -8.63 19.71
CA SER A 69 5.22 -8.27 21.13
C SER A 69 6.03 -6.99 21.33
N ASP A 70 5.42 -5.98 21.96
CA ASP A 70 6.11 -4.76 22.41
C ASP A 70 7.43 -5.07 23.12
#